data_AF-A0A5N6XQ73-F1
#
_entry.id   AF-A0A5N6XQ73-F1
#
_cell.length_a   1.000
_cell.length_b   1.000
_cell.length_c   1.000
_cell.angle_alpha   90.00
_cell.angle_beta   90.00
_cell.angle_gamma   90.00
#
_symmetry.space_group_name_H-M   'P 1'
#
loop_
_entity.id
_entity.type
_entity.pdbx_description
1 polymer ?
#
loop_
_entity_poly.entity_id
_entity_poly.type
_entity_poly.pdbx_seq_one_letter_code
_entity_poly.pdbx_strand_id
1 'polypeptide(L)'
;MQHHFSTESKGFSGSSLKKLGARLNGRKVISLGTGRPTADFYPWESVTFRGMVPQSPSSSGTGVETAESTITKYSDTYNLSNGLNYGPTVGSPSLIRFFTEHVDIMHHPSYADWSVSLTSGSTAALEIAFRIFCNKGDTVLAERFTYPGAIEGANLLGLRFEGLEMDGEGLTPEALRKALREWDSSRGPTPRVLYTVPTGQNPTGATQSTERRRAIYDIAEEHDLIIIEDDPYYFLRMGAYQPGQEGPAKSSDLPSYLSLDRSGRVVRLDSVSKILAPGLRAGWVTANAQIIEKFIAYQEITTVEVNGPSQLMLWSLLERTWGHQGFASWLDHISSAYCTRRDALLHACDQHLPRDICTWDPPEYGMFLWLRLNWEKHPLFKIEVEEAEREDLLSEVAERINNNAIENGVQVTKGLLFASNQSPNGELQFRLTFAAAPAEQFEQALNALGDAVRQEFGFIYK
;
A
#
# COMPACT_ATOMS: atom_id res chain seq x y z
N MET A 1 -3.18 -2.49 -24.69
CA MET A 1 -2.62 -1.55 -23.68
C MET A 1 -1.55 -0.59 -24.21
N GLN A 2 -0.92 -0.83 -25.38
CA GLN A 2 0.23 -0.03 -25.83
C GLN A 2 0.01 1.49 -26.00
N HIS A 3 -1.23 1.93 -26.28
CA HIS A 3 -1.52 3.36 -26.44
C HIS A 3 -1.43 4.13 -25.11
N HIS A 4 -1.55 3.44 -23.97
CA HIS A 4 -1.36 3.98 -22.61
C HIS A 4 0.10 4.15 -22.21
N PHE A 5 1.04 3.54 -22.94
CA PHE A 5 2.45 3.64 -22.57
C PHE A 5 3.00 5.04 -22.85
N SER A 6 3.82 5.53 -21.92
CA SER A 6 4.61 6.75 -22.07
C SER A 6 5.55 6.63 -23.28
N THR A 7 6.09 7.78 -23.71
CA THR A 7 7.06 7.85 -24.79
C THR A 7 8.32 7.03 -24.46
N GLU A 8 8.78 7.10 -23.20
CA GLU A 8 9.89 6.29 -22.68
C GLU A 8 9.57 4.79 -22.81
N SER A 9 8.36 4.41 -22.40
CA SER A 9 7.96 3.01 -22.31
C SER A 9 7.66 2.36 -23.65
N LYS A 10 7.16 3.07 -24.67
CA LYS A 10 6.83 2.48 -25.97
C LYS A 10 8.03 1.77 -26.62
N GLY A 11 9.20 2.41 -26.60
CA GLY A 11 10.43 1.87 -27.18
C GLY A 11 11.25 0.99 -26.24
N PHE A 12 11.00 1.06 -24.93
CA PHE A 12 11.83 0.38 -23.95
C PHE A 12 11.42 -1.09 -23.79
N SER A 13 12.39 -2.00 -23.86
CA SER A 13 12.16 -3.46 -23.82
C SER A 13 13.20 -4.20 -22.98
N GLY A 14 13.83 -3.51 -22.03
CA GLY A 14 14.76 -4.11 -21.08
C GLY A 14 16.17 -4.35 -21.64
N SER A 15 16.95 -5.11 -20.89
CA SER A 15 18.36 -5.39 -21.14
C SER A 15 18.56 -6.28 -22.38
N SER A 16 19.40 -5.83 -23.31
CA SER A 16 19.82 -6.62 -24.47
C SER A 16 20.59 -7.89 -24.07
N LEU A 17 21.35 -7.84 -22.98
CA LEU A 17 22.15 -8.96 -22.49
C LEU A 17 21.27 -10.12 -21.98
N LYS A 18 20.18 -9.80 -21.27
CA LYS A 18 19.26 -10.83 -20.75
C LYS A 18 18.51 -11.56 -21.87
N LYS A 19 18.29 -10.90 -23.02
CA LYS A 19 17.73 -11.52 -24.24
C LYS A 19 18.65 -12.55 -24.90
N LEU A 20 19.96 -12.49 -24.65
CA LEU A 20 20.94 -13.42 -25.24
C LEU A 20 20.88 -14.82 -24.59
N GLY A 21 20.60 -14.89 -23.28
CA GLY A 21 20.57 -16.14 -22.51
C GLY A 21 19.42 -17.08 -22.86
N ALA A 22 18.30 -16.56 -23.41
CA ALA A 22 17.10 -17.32 -23.71
C ALA A 22 17.20 -18.26 -24.93
N ARG A 23 18.29 -18.19 -25.71
CA ARG A 23 18.40 -18.87 -27.03
C ARG A 23 18.99 -20.28 -27.00
N LEU A 24 19.15 -20.90 -25.84
CA LEU A 24 19.94 -22.13 -25.71
C LEU A 24 19.19 -23.44 -26.02
N ASN A 25 17.88 -23.42 -26.31
CA ASN A 25 17.06 -24.57 -26.79
C ASN A 25 17.40 -25.93 -26.13
N GLY A 26 17.63 -25.97 -24.82
CA GLY A 26 17.95 -27.20 -24.08
C GLY A 26 19.31 -27.84 -24.42
N ARG A 27 20.16 -27.20 -25.23
CA ARG A 27 21.53 -27.66 -25.47
C ARG A 27 22.40 -27.34 -24.28
N LYS A 28 23.16 -28.34 -23.81
CA LYS A 28 24.20 -28.14 -22.80
C LYS A 28 25.37 -27.37 -23.43
N VAL A 29 25.45 -26.08 -23.15
CA VAL A 29 26.51 -25.19 -23.64
C VAL A 29 27.36 -24.75 -22.45
N ILE A 30 28.68 -24.77 -22.62
CA ILE A 30 29.60 -24.16 -21.65
C ILE A 30 29.49 -22.65 -21.83
N SER A 31 28.99 -21.94 -20.82
CA SER A 31 28.86 -20.48 -20.87
C SER A 31 30.19 -19.81 -20.50
N LEU A 32 30.79 -19.12 -21.46
CA LEU A 32 31.87 -18.15 -21.24
C LEU A 32 31.40 -16.70 -21.48
N GLY A 33 30.10 -16.50 -21.75
CA GLY A 33 29.54 -15.21 -22.17
C GLY A 33 28.89 -14.38 -21.06
N THR A 34 28.73 -14.94 -19.86
CA THR A 34 28.07 -14.28 -18.74
C THR A 34 29.01 -14.11 -17.55
N GLY A 35 29.03 -12.92 -16.94
CA GLY A 35 29.81 -12.65 -15.72
C GLY A 35 29.17 -13.20 -14.44
N ARG A 36 28.62 -14.41 -14.47
CA ARG A 36 27.97 -15.04 -13.31
C ARG A 36 29.02 -15.83 -12.51
N PRO A 37 29.29 -15.49 -11.24
CA PRO A 37 30.17 -16.29 -10.40
C PRO A 37 29.57 -17.68 -10.12
N THR A 38 30.42 -18.70 -10.00
CA THR A 38 30.00 -20.00 -9.46
C THR A 38 29.69 -19.87 -7.97
N ALA A 39 28.75 -20.66 -7.49
CA ALA A 39 28.33 -20.66 -6.09
C ALA A 39 29.41 -21.20 -5.13
N ASP A 40 30.46 -21.83 -5.66
CA ASP A 40 31.63 -22.22 -4.86
C ASP A 40 32.32 -21.02 -4.18
N PHE A 41 32.15 -19.82 -4.74
CA PHE A 41 32.68 -18.57 -4.18
C PHE A 41 31.71 -17.86 -3.22
N TYR A 42 30.55 -18.45 -2.93
CA TYR A 42 29.62 -17.90 -1.94
C TYR A 42 29.95 -18.45 -0.55
N PRO A 43 30.23 -17.59 0.46
CA PRO A 43 30.76 -18.00 1.76
C PRO A 43 29.70 -18.60 2.73
N TRP A 44 28.59 -19.13 2.21
CA TRP A 44 27.52 -19.73 3.01
C TRP A 44 27.15 -21.12 2.50
N GLU A 45 27.21 -22.14 3.36
CA GLU A 45 26.82 -23.52 3.03
C GLU A 45 25.34 -23.79 3.22
N SER A 46 24.67 -23.05 4.11
CA SER A 46 23.25 -23.18 4.36
C SER A 46 22.70 -21.94 5.08
N VAL A 47 21.39 -21.79 5.05
CA VAL A 47 20.64 -20.86 5.90
C VAL A 47 19.46 -21.61 6.53
N THR A 48 19.20 -21.37 7.81
CA THR A 48 18.06 -21.94 8.53
C THR A 48 17.14 -20.82 8.98
N PHE A 49 15.88 -20.89 8.55
CA PHE A 49 14.82 -20.00 9.02
C PHE A 49 13.98 -20.73 10.05
N ARG A 50 13.77 -20.11 11.21
CA ARG A 50 12.78 -20.55 12.20
C ARG A 50 11.60 -19.58 12.16
N GLY A 51 10.49 -20.01 11.55
CA GLY A 51 9.29 -19.21 11.36
C GLY A 51 8.14 -19.68 12.25
N MET A 52 7.15 -18.81 12.47
CA MET A 52 5.89 -19.20 13.15
C MET A 52 5.11 -20.16 12.26
N VAL A 53 4.35 -21.08 12.85
CA VAL A 53 3.36 -21.90 12.17
C VAL A 53 1.97 -21.40 12.55
N PRO A 54 1.23 -20.78 11.62
CA PRO A 54 -0.12 -20.30 11.87
C PRO A 54 -1.01 -21.47 12.27
N GLN A 55 -1.64 -21.35 13.42
CA GLN A 55 -2.61 -22.33 13.89
C GLN A 55 -3.99 -22.05 13.28
N SER A 56 -4.78 -23.10 13.07
CA SER A 56 -6.19 -22.94 12.72
C SER A 56 -6.91 -22.21 13.86
N PRO A 57 -7.86 -21.30 13.59
CA PRO A 57 -8.66 -20.63 14.63
C PRO A 57 -9.35 -21.60 15.62
N SER A 58 -9.50 -22.87 15.23
CA SER A 58 -10.11 -23.94 16.02
C SER A 58 -9.20 -24.64 17.04
N SER A 59 -7.89 -24.37 17.06
CA SER A 59 -6.98 -25.03 18.02
C SER A 59 -6.81 -24.20 19.30
N SER A 60 -7.13 -24.81 20.44
CA SER A 60 -7.07 -24.22 21.79
C SER A 60 -5.64 -24.11 22.38
N GLY A 61 -4.61 -24.07 21.53
CA GLY A 61 -3.21 -24.02 21.96
C GLY A 61 -2.76 -22.59 22.25
N THR A 62 -2.23 -22.34 23.44
CA THR A 62 -1.70 -21.01 23.86
C THR A 62 -0.24 -20.78 23.47
N GLY A 63 0.35 -21.67 22.65
CA GLY A 63 1.76 -21.60 22.23
C GLY A 63 1.92 -21.19 20.78
N VAL A 64 2.90 -20.33 20.50
CA VAL A 64 3.36 -20.08 19.13
C VAL A 64 4.22 -21.26 18.69
N GLU A 65 3.65 -22.13 17.86
CA GLU A 65 4.44 -23.18 17.21
C GLU A 65 5.42 -22.54 16.22
N THR A 66 6.63 -23.09 16.16
CA THR A 66 7.65 -22.67 15.19
C THR A 66 8.16 -23.88 14.42
N ALA A 67 8.47 -23.67 13.16
CA ALA A 67 9.07 -24.67 12.29
C ALA A 67 10.41 -24.16 11.77
N GLU A 68 11.39 -25.06 11.74
CA GLU A 68 12.69 -24.81 11.12
C GLU A 68 12.71 -25.32 9.68
N SER A 69 13.26 -24.51 8.80
CA SER A 69 13.47 -24.84 7.40
C SER A 69 14.88 -24.46 7.01
N THR A 70 15.70 -25.49 6.80
CA THR A 70 17.09 -25.35 6.33
C THR A 70 17.14 -25.44 4.81
N ILE A 71 17.84 -24.49 4.20
CA ILE A 71 18.14 -24.42 2.77
C ILE A 71 19.65 -24.56 2.61
N THR A 72 20.09 -25.62 1.95
CA THR A 72 21.51 -25.89 1.65
C THR A 72 21.97 -25.17 0.39
N LYS A 73 23.30 -25.02 0.23
CA LYS A 73 23.95 -24.44 -0.96
C LYS A 73 23.45 -25.09 -2.25
N TYR A 74 23.39 -26.42 -2.28
CA TYR A 74 22.94 -27.20 -3.43
C TYR A 74 21.79 -28.14 -3.03
N SER A 75 20.77 -28.23 -3.88
CA SER A 75 19.68 -29.23 -3.82
C SER A 75 18.98 -29.34 -5.18
N ASP A 76 18.09 -30.32 -5.34
CA ASP A 76 17.28 -30.52 -6.57
C ASP A 76 16.14 -29.49 -6.73
N THR A 77 15.92 -28.65 -5.73
CA THR A 77 14.88 -27.60 -5.73
C THR A 77 15.52 -26.23 -5.62
N TYR A 78 14.70 -25.17 -5.51
CA TYR A 78 15.22 -23.83 -5.22
C TYR A 78 16.11 -23.88 -3.97
N ASN A 79 17.33 -23.37 -4.08
CA ASN A 79 18.35 -23.54 -3.06
C ASN A 79 19.16 -22.26 -2.85
N LEU A 80 20.08 -22.29 -1.88
CA LEU A 80 20.85 -21.11 -1.51
C LEU A 80 21.76 -20.64 -2.65
N SER A 81 22.30 -21.53 -3.49
CA SER A 81 23.06 -21.12 -4.67
C SER A 81 22.21 -20.40 -5.70
N ASN A 82 20.94 -20.78 -5.88
CA ASN A 82 20.02 -20.06 -6.76
C ASN A 82 19.66 -18.70 -6.17
N GLY A 83 19.29 -18.67 -4.88
CA GLY A 83 18.87 -17.44 -4.21
C GLY A 83 19.99 -16.41 -4.09
N LEU A 84 21.26 -16.81 -3.95
CA LEU A 84 22.38 -15.86 -3.86
C LEU A 84 22.98 -15.45 -5.22
N ASN A 85 22.51 -16.04 -6.32
CA ASN A 85 22.97 -15.68 -7.67
C ASN A 85 21.95 -14.77 -8.36
N TYR A 86 22.34 -14.19 -9.50
CA TYR A 86 21.42 -13.49 -10.39
C TYR A 86 20.32 -14.43 -10.89
N GLY A 87 19.08 -14.11 -10.54
CA GLY A 87 17.88 -14.84 -10.92
C GLY A 87 17.08 -14.19 -12.05
N PRO A 88 15.90 -14.75 -12.36
CA PRO A 88 14.93 -14.14 -13.26
C PRO A 88 14.37 -12.86 -12.64
N THR A 89 14.35 -11.75 -13.40
CA THR A 89 13.84 -10.45 -12.92
C THR A 89 12.39 -10.50 -12.45
N VAL A 90 11.57 -11.33 -13.10
CA VAL A 90 10.18 -11.55 -12.69
C VAL A 90 10.09 -12.12 -11.27
N GLY A 91 11.11 -12.85 -10.81
CA GLY A 91 11.14 -13.55 -9.54
C GLY A 91 11.48 -15.03 -9.70
N SER A 92 11.77 -15.71 -8.60
CA SER A 92 11.98 -17.16 -8.61
C SER A 92 10.70 -17.89 -9.08
N PRO A 93 10.82 -18.98 -9.88
CA PRO A 93 9.67 -19.68 -10.42
C PRO A 93 8.68 -20.17 -9.35
N SER A 94 9.17 -20.63 -8.20
CA SER A 94 8.32 -21.09 -7.09
C SER A 94 7.48 -19.95 -6.52
N LEU A 95 8.08 -18.80 -6.25
CA LEU A 95 7.32 -17.64 -5.74
C LEU A 95 6.36 -17.08 -6.77
N ILE A 96 6.75 -17.05 -8.05
CA ILE A 96 5.83 -16.63 -9.11
C ILE A 96 4.62 -17.54 -9.20
N ARG A 97 4.81 -18.86 -9.12
CA ARG A 97 3.70 -19.81 -9.02
C ARG A 97 2.82 -19.50 -7.81
N PHE A 98 3.41 -19.39 -6.62
CA PHE A 98 2.66 -19.12 -5.39
C PHE A 98 1.82 -17.85 -5.51
N PHE A 99 2.40 -16.73 -5.92
CA PHE A 99 1.64 -15.47 -6.02
C PHE A 99 0.64 -15.46 -7.16
N THR A 100 0.89 -16.19 -8.26
CA THR A 100 -0.12 -16.39 -9.32
C THR A 100 -1.32 -17.16 -8.78
N GLU A 101 -1.10 -18.29 -8.10
CA GLU A 101 -2.17 -19.07 -7.46
C GLU A 101 -2.91 -18.25 -6.39
N HIS A 102 -2.18 -17.49 -5.57
CA HIS A 102 -2.75 -16.63 -4.55
C HIS A 102 -3.65 -15.54 -5.15
N VAL A 103 -3.21 -14.89 -6.24
CA VAL A 103 -4.01 -13.89 -6.96
C VAL A 103 -5.27 -14.52 -7.54
N ASP A 104 -5.18 -15.72 -8.10
CA ASP A 104 -6.34 -16.45 -8.62
C ASP A 104 -7.35 -16.73 -7.50
N ILE A 105 -6.89 -17.29 -6.37
CA ILE A 105 -7.72 -17.57 -5.18
C ILE A 105 -8.38 -16.31 -4.61
N MET A 106 -7.65 -15.18 -4.55
CA MET A 106 -8.13 -13.99 -3.86
C MET A 106 -8.97 -13.06 -4.74
N HIS A 107 -8.58 -12.92 -6.01
CA HIS A 107 -9.09 -11.86 -6.86
C HIS A 107 -9.82 -12.37 -8.10
N HIS A 108 -9.52 -13.58 -8.58
CA HIS A 108 -10.11 -14.18 -9.77
C HIS A 108 -10.24 -13.19 -10.96
N PRO A 109 -9.12 -12.65 -11.51
CA PRO A 109 -9.20 -11.65 -12.57
C PRO A 109 -10.00 -12.14 -13.78
N SER A 110 -10.86 -11.29 -14.35
CA SER A 110 -11.87 -11.72 -15.33
C SER A 110 -11.39 -11.83 -16.79
N TYR A 111 -10.11 -11.56 -17.05
CA TYR A 111 -9.49 -11.61 -18.37
C TYR A 111 -8.37 -12.67 -18.41
N ALA A 112 -7.98 -13.16 -19.58
CA ALA A 112 -7.10 -14.34 -19.68
C ALA A 112 -5.60 -14.02 -19.57
N ASP A 113 -5.18 -12.83 -20.01
CA ASP A 113 -3.77 -12.46 -20.18
C ASP A 113 -3.25 -11.57 -19.05
N TRP A 114 -3.68 -11.79 -17.81
CA TRP A 114 -3.00 -11.21 -16.63
C TRP A 114 -1.74 -11.99 -16.30
N SER A 115 -0.81 -11.33 -15.62
CA SER A 115 0.41 -11.95 -15.12
C SER A 115 0.88 -11.26 -13.84
N VAL A 116 1.87 -11.87 -13.19
CA VAL A 116 2.45 -11.42 -11.93
C VAL A 116 3.96 -11.25 -12.09
N SER A 117 4.51 -10.19 -11.52
CA SER A 117 5.95 -10.03 -11.28
C SER A 117 6.19 -9.67 -9.83
N LEU A 118 7.22 -10.26 -9.22
CA LEU A 118 7.74 -9.75 -7.96
C LEU A 118 8.28 -8.33 -8.16
N THR A 119 8.22 -7.54 -7.10
CA THR A 119 8.70 -6.16 -7.04
C THR A 119 9.42 -5.90 -5.73
N SER A 120 10.28 -4.89 -5.68
CA SER A 120 10.98 -4.49 -4.44
C SER A 120 10.07 -3.69 -3.47
N GLY A 121 8.80 -4.10 -3.36
CA GLY A 121 7.71 -3.43 -2.65
C GLY A 121 6.96 -2.39 -3.49
N SER A 122 5.79 -1.96 -3.01
CA SER A 122 4.91 -1.04 -3.75
C SER A 122 5.57 0.28 -4.13
N THR A 123 6.50 0.82 -3.33
CA THR A 123 7.21 2.06 -3.66
C THR A 123 7.97 1.98 -4.98
N ALA A 124 8.74 0.90 -5.18
CA ALA A 124 9.48 0.70 -6.42
C ALA A 124 8.54 0.38 -7.59
N ALA A 125 7.48 -0.38 -7.31
CA ALA A 125 6.47 -0.69 -8.33
C ALA A 125 5.70 0.55 -8.80
N LEU A 126 5.37 1.47 -7.88
CA LEU A 126 4.66 2.70 -8.18
C LEU A 126 5.50 3.66 -9.04
N GLU A 127 6.79 3.81 -8.72
CA GLU A 127 7.71 4.61 -9.55
C GLU A 127 7.80 4.05 -10.98
N ILE A 128 7.92 2.73 -11.12
CA ILE A 128 7.91 2.08 -12.43
C ILE A 128 6.55 2.26 -13.13
N ALA A 129 5.43 2.14 -12.42
CA ALA A 129 4.10 2.38 -12.98
C ALA A 129 3.98 3.79 -13.56
N PHE A 130 4.46 4.80 -12.84
CA PHE A 130 4.52 6.18 -13.35
C PHE A 130 5.37 6.30 -14.61
N ARG A 131 6.55 5.66 -14.68
CA ARG A 131 7.33 5.62 -15.93
C ARG A 131 6.61 4.90 -17.06
N ILE A 132 5.84 3.85 -16.74
CA ILE A 132 5.09 3.07 -17.73
C ILE A 132 4.03 3.94 -18.40
N PHE A 133 3.27 4.71 -17.63
CA PHE A 133 2.04 5.36 -18.12
C PHE A 133 2.14 6.88 -18.31
N CYS A 134 3.09 7.55 -17.64
CA CYS A 134 3.16 9.01 -17.62
C CYS A 134 4.41 9.53 -18.33
N ASN A 135 4.26 10.68 -18.97
CA ASN A 135 5.35 11.52 -19.46
C ASN A 135 5.54 12.70 -18.51
N LYS A 136 6.74 13.29 -18.52
CA LYS A 136 6.98 14.54 -17.78
C LYS A 136 5.93 15.59 -18.14
N GLY A 137 5.31 16.18 -17.12
CA GLY A 137 4.25 17.16 -17.29
C GLY A 137 2.84 16.56 -17.44
N ASP A 138 2.67 15.24 -17.41
CA ASP A 138 1.34 14.62 -17.29
C ASP A 138 0.80 14.77 -15.86
N THR A 139 -0.53 14.68 -15.72
CA THR A 139 -1.22 14.72 -14.43
C THR A 139 -1.70 13.32 -14.05
N VAL A 140 -1.46 12.92 -12.81
CA VAL A 140 -2.02 11.73 -12.15
C VAL A 140 -3.18 12.18 -11.27
N LEU A 141 -4.35 11.56 -11.45
CA LEU A 141 -5.49 11.75 -10.55
C LEU A 141 -5.27 10.92 -9.29
N ALA A 142 -5.60 11.46 -8.13
CA ALA A 142 -5.53 10.75 -6.86
C ALA A 142 -6.57 11.25 -5.88
N GLU A 143 -6.70 10.59 -4.73
CA GLU A 143 -7.48 11.13 -3.62
C GLU A 143 -6.93 12.48 -3.13
N ARG A 144 -7.80 13.37 -2.63
CA ARG A 144 -7.43 14.68 -2.09
C ARG A 144 -6.37 14.59 -0.99
N PHE A 145 -6.50 13.60 -0.10
CA PHE A 145 -5.44 13.18 0.81
C PHE A 145 -4.94 11.81 0.39
N THR A 146 -3.65 11.65 0.19
CA THR A 146 -3.09 10.37 -0.29
C THR A 146 -1.70 10.10 0.29
N TYR A 147 -1.09 8.99 -0.11
CA TYR A 147 0.22 8.59 0.38
C TYR A 147 1.32 9.59 -0.06
N PRO A 148 2.09 10.19 0.87
CA PRO A 148 3.06 11.23 0.51
C PRO A 148 4.16 10.72 -0.42
N GLY A 149 4.55 9.45 -0.28
CA GLY A 149 5.54 8.83 -1.18
C GLY A 149 5.07 8.73 -2.63
N ALA A 150 3.76 8.66 -2.89
CA ALA A 150 3.21 8.70 -4.24
C ALA A 150 3.37 10.10 -4.86
N ILE A 151 3.03 11.14 -4.09
CA ILE A 151 3.16 12.55 -4.48
C ILE A 151 4.64 12.87 -4.76
N GLU A 152 5.52 12.56 -3.79
CA GLU A 152 6.96 12.82 -3.90
C GLU A 152 7.59 12.08 -5.09
N GLY A 153 7.26 10.79 -5.25
CA GLY A 153 7.76 9.97 -6.36
C GLY A 153 7.34 10.52 -7.72
N ALA A 154 6.10 10.99 -7.85
CA ALA A 154 5.59 11.59 -9.07
C ALA A 154 6.21 12.96 -9.35
N ASN A 155 6.36 13.81 -8.33
CA ASN A 155 7.04 15.11 -8.45
C ASN A 155 8.48 14.97 -8.94
N LEU A 156 9.23 13.96 -8.46
CA LEU A 156 10.58 13.65 -8.93
C LEU A 156 10.63 13.29 -10.43
N LEU A 157 9.57 12.68 -10.95
CA LEU A 157 9.41 12.38 -12.38
C LEU A 157 8.86 13.58 -13.18
N GLY A 158 8.61 14.71 -12.52
CA GLY A 158 8.02 15.91 -13.12
C GLY A 158 6.55 15.76 -13.50
N LEU A 159 5.83 14.88 -12.81
CA LEU A 159 4.39 14.72 -12.92
C LEU A 159 3.67 15.68 -11.98
N ARG A 160 2.40 15.96 -12.26
CA ARG A 160 1.49 16.67 -11.34
C ARG A 160 0.52 15.69 -10.70
N PHE A 161 0.11 15.99 -9.47
CA PHE A 161 -0.98 15.28 -8.79
C PHE A 161 -2.21 16.18 -8.75
N GLU A 162 -3.37 15.65 -9.14
CA GLU A 162 -4.67 16.29 -8.95
C GLU A 162 -5.44 15.53 -7.87
N GLY A 163 -5.62 16.18 -6.72
CA GLY A 163 -6.43 15.65 -5.63
C GLY A 163 -7.92 15.77 -5.92
N LEU A 164 -8.64 14.66 -5.84
CA LEU A 164 -10.07 14.57 -6.08
C LEU A 164 -10.84 14.40 -4.77
N GLU A 165 -12.01 15.03 -4.71
CA GLU A 165 -12.86 15.01 -3.51
C GLU A 165 -13.26 13.60 -3.06
N MET A 166 -13.33 13.46 -1.75
CA MET A 166 -13.53 12.20 -1.03
C MET A 166 -14.71 12.31 -0.06
N ASP A 167 -15.23 11.16 0.38
CA ASP A 167 -16.14 11.04 1.51
C ASP A 167 -15.71 9.90 2.45
N GLY A 168 -16.60 9.44 3.33
CA GLY A 168 -16.33 8.35 4.27
C GLY A 168 -15.96 7.01 3.61
N GLU A 169 -16.22 6.83 2.31
CA GLU A 169 -15.78 5.66 1.54
C GLU A 169 -14.58 5.97 0.63
N GLY A 170 -13.94 7.14 0.76
CA GLY A 170 -12.79 7.55 -0.04
C GLY A 170 -13.18 8.30 -1.30
N LEU A 171 -12.43 8.12 -2.39
CA LEU A 171 -12.63 8.81 -3.68
C LEU A 171 -14.10 8.76 -4.13
N THR A 172 -14.66 9.91 -4.52
CA THR A 172 -16.04 9.95 -5.02
C THR A 172 -16.10 9.79 -6.55
N PRO A 173 -17.04 8.99 -7.10
CA PRO A 173 -17.19 8.84 -8.55
C PRO A 173 -17.54 10.16 -9.24
N GLU A 174 -18.28 11.04 -8.57
CA GLU A 174 -18.67 12.32 -9.13
C GLU A 174 -17.48 13.27 -9.28
N ALA A 175 -16.57 13.33 -8.30
CA ALA A 175 -15.35 14.11 -8.43
C ALA A 175 -14.47 13.63 -9.59
N LEU A 176 -14.32 12.31 -9.75
CA LEU A 176 -13.59 11.72 -10.86
C LEU A 176 -14.21 12.07 -12.20
N ARG A 177 -15.53 11.90 -12.34
CA ARG A 177 -16.26 12.24 -13.57
C ARG A 177 -16.14 13.73 -13.91
N LYS A 178 -16.31 14.60 -12.91
CA LYS A 178 -16.18 16.05 -13.06
C LYS A 178 -14.79 16.43 -13.54
N ALA A 179 -13.75 15.92 -12.89
CA ALA A 179 -12.36 16.21 -13.25
C ALA A 179 -12.01 15.82 -14.69
N LEU A 180 -12.58 14.72 -15.21
CA LEU A 180 -12.34 14.27 -16.57
C LEU A 180 -13.16 15.04 -17.63
N ARG A 181 -14.42 15.38 -17.32
CA ARG A 181 -15.32 16.08 -18.25
C ARG A 181 -15.03 17.58 -18.35
N GLU A 182 -14.62 18.18 -17.25
CA GLU A 182 -14.36 19.62 -17.14
C GLU A 182 -12.84 19.93 -17.21
N TRP A 183 -12.04 18.98 -17.70
CA TRP A 183 -10.59 19.15 -17.74
C TRP A 183 -10.16 20.36 -18.59
N ASP A 184 -9.55 21.34 -17.94
CA ASP A 184 -8.97 22.48 -18.64
C ASP A 184 -7.68 22.09 -19.36
N SER A 185 -7.76 22.01 -20.68
CA SER A 185 -6.63 21.70 -21.56
C SER A 185 -5.43 22.67 -21.43
N SER A 186 -5.62 23.87 -20.86
CA SER A 186 -4.52 24.79 -20.56
C SER A 186 -3.56 24.22 -19.50
N ARG A 187 -4.06 23.31 -18.65
CA ARG A 187 -3.31 22.60 -17.60
C ARG A 187 -2.55 21.38 -18.12
N GLY A 188 -2.58 21.13 -19.43
CA GLY A 188 -1.96 19.98 -20.09
C GLY A 188 -2.95 18.94 -20.58
N PRO A 189 -2.46 17.79 -21.09
CA PRO A 189 -3.31 16.73 -21.62
C PRO A 189 -4.25 16.18 -20.54
N THR A 190 -5.43 15.72 -20.96
CA THR A 190 -6.39 15.06 -20.06
C THR A 190 -5.70 13.89 -19.35
N PRO A 191 -5.85 13.76 -18.01
CA PRO A 191 -5.26 12.69 -17.23
C PRO A 191 -5.70 11.31 -17.74
N ARG A 192 -4.78 10.35 -17.71
CA ARG A 192 -5.05 8.95 -18.12
C ARG A 192 -4.73 7.94 -17.02
N VAL A 193 -4.33 8.40 -15.85
CA VAL A 193 -3.91 7.55 -14.73
C VAL A 193 -4.62 8.01 -13.47
N LEU A 194 -5.26 7.05 -12.80
CA LEU A 194 -5.79 7.17 -11.46
C LEU A 194 -4.91 6.36 -10.51
N TYR A 195 -4.29 7.01 -9.52
CA TYR A 195 -3.70 6.35 -8.36
C TYR A 195 -4.74 6.33 -7.24
N THR A 196 -4.97 5.16 -6.64
CA THR A 196 -5.92 5.02 -5.52
C THR A 196 -5.45 3.98 -4.52
N VAL A 197 -5.73 4.23 -3.25
CA VAL A 197 -5.57 3.28 -2.14
C VAL A 197 -6.97 2.89 -1.66
N PRO A 198 -7.61 1.87 -2.25
CA PRO A 198 -9.06 1.67 -2.09
C PRO A 198 -9.47 1.00 -0.78
N THR A 199 -8.51 0.43 -0.03
CA THR A 199 -8.75 -0.32 1.20
C THR A 199 -7.87 0.23 2.32
N GLY A 200 -8.48 0.60 3.46
CA GLY A 200 -7.74 1.18 4.58
C GLY A 200 -6.89 2.38 4.17
N GLN A 201 -7.49 3.29 3.41
CA GLN A 201 -6.84 4.37 2.67
C GLN A 201 -5.83 5.13 3.53
N ASN A 202 -4.66 5.43 2.97
CA ASN A 202 -3.66 6.24 3.67
C ASN A 202 -3.80 7.70 3.22
N PRO A 203 -4.20 8.64 4.10
CA PRO A 203 -4.22 8.52 5.56
C PRO A 203 -5.59 8.26 6.21
N THR A 204 -6.68 8.32 5.45
CA THR A 204 -8.03 8.52 6.01
C THR A 204 -8.63 7.30 6.72
N GLY A 205 -8.09 6.10 6.48
CA GLY A 205 -8.67 4.82 6.90
C GLY A 205 -9.93 4.42 6.11
N ALA A 206 -10.40 5.26 5.19
CA ALA A 206 -11.59 4.99 4.39
C ALA A 206 -11.43 3.74 3.53
N THR A 207 -12.53 3.05 3.26
CA THR A 207 -12.55 1.87 2.40
C THR A 207 -13.71 1.99 1.42
N GLN A 208 -13.41 1.87 0.12
CA GLN A 208 -14.41 1.93 -0.94
C GLN A 208 -15.27 0.67 -0.94
N SER A 209 -16.60 0.82 -0.86
CA SER A 209 -17.55 -0.28 -1.05
C SER A 209 -17.46 -0.90 -2.45
N THR A 210 -18.10 -2.06 -2.62
CA THR A 210 -18.19 -2.74 -3.93
C THR A 210 -18.84 -1.84 -4.98
N GLU A 211 -19.91 -1.15 -4.60
CA GLU A 211 -20.66 -0.23 -5.45
C GLU A 211 -19.78 0.96 -5.84
N ARG A 212 -19.00 1.49 -4.88
CA ARG A 212 -18.04 2.56 -5.12
C ARG A 212 -16.98 2.16 -6.14
N ARG A 213 -16.35 0.99 -5.95
CA ARG A 213 -15.33 0.45 -6.86
C ARG A 213 -15.89 0.22 -8.27
N ARG A 214 -17.11 -0.33 -8.39
CA ARG A 214 -17.78 -0.50 -9.68
C ARG A 214 -18.01 0.83 -10.39
N ALA A 215 -18.56 1.82 -9.69
CA ALA A 215 -18.82 3.14 -10.28
C ALA A 215 -17.55 3.84 -10.77
N ILE A 216 -16.46 3.78 -10.00
CA ILE A 216 -15.16 4.32 -10.41
C ILE A 216 -14.59 3.53 -11.59
N TYR A 217 -14.69 2.20 -11.59
CA TYR A 217 -14.23 1.36 -12.68
C TYR A 217 -14.98 1.66 -13.99
N ASP A 218 -16.29 1.83 -13.94
CA ASP A 218 -17.10 2.18 -15.11
C ASP A 218 -16.67 3.55 -15.69
N ILE A 219 -16.34 4.53 -14.85
CA ILE A 219 -15.79 5.82 -15.29
C ILE A 219 -14.39 5.65 -15.90
N ALA A 220 -13.55 4.81 -15.31
CA ALA A 220 -12.23 4.50 -15.85
C ALA A 220 -12.32 3.81 -17.23
N GLU A 221 -13.34 2.98 -17.47
CA GLU A 221 -13.62 2.46 -18.82
C GLU A 221 -14.13 3.53 -19.77
N GLU A 222 -15.12 4.36 -19.35
CA GLU A 222 -15.71 5.44 -20.15
C GLU A 222 -14.64 6.43 -20.65
N HIS A 223 -13.68 6.79 -19.79
CA HIS A 223 -12.65 7.78 -20.07
C HIS A 223 -11.28 7.19 -20.40
N ASP A 224 -11.21 5.86 -20.55
CA ASP A 224 -9.99 5.10 -20.84
C ASP A 224 -8.82 5.41 -19.89
N LEU A 225 -9.05 5.32 -18.57
CA LEU A 225 -8.03 5.46 -17.53
C LEU A 225 -7.33 4.15 -17.21
N ILE A 226 -6.06 4.20 -16.85
CA ILE A 226 -5.36 3.16 -16.10
C ILE A 226 -5.61 3.39 -14.61
N ILE A 227 -5.98 2.34 -13.87
CA ILE A 227 -6.11 2.37 -12.41
C ILE A 227 -4.87 1.73 -11.81
N ILE A 228 -4.07 2.52 -11.09
CA ILE A 228 -3.00 2.02 -10.21
C ILE A 228 -3.63 1.82 -8.83
N GLU A 229 -3.95 0.58 -8.51
CA GLU A 229 -4.50 0.14 -7.23
C GLU A 229 -3.34 -0.20 -6.29
N ASP A 230 -2.99 0.69 -5.36
CA ASP A 230 -1.95 0.44 -4.34
C ASP A 230 -2.61 -0.03 -3.05
N ASP A 231 -2.54 -1.33 -2.77
CA ASP A 231 -3.39 -1.97 -1.76
C ASP A 231 -2.60 -2.77 -0.71
N PRO A 232 -1.61 -2.14 -0.02
CA PRO A 232 -0.78 -2.83 0.95
C PRO A 232 -1.54 -3.23 2.23
N TYR A 233 -2.78 -2.78 2.38
CA TYR A 233 -3.63 -2.98 3.57
C TYR A 233 -4.80 -3.93 3.33
N TYR A 234 -4.97 -4.46 2.11
CA TYR A 234 -6.11 -5.30 1.71
C TYR A 234 -6.40 -6.47 2.66
N PHE A 235 -5.34 -7.04 3.23
CA PHE A 235 -5.43 -8.21 4.10
C PHE A 235 -5.47 -7.88 5.59
N LEU A 236 -5.49 -6.60 5.97
CA LEU A 236 -5.70 -6.17 7.36
C LEU A 236 -7.19 -5.95 7.59
N ARG A 237 -7.96 -7.04 7.71
CA ARG A 237 -9.43 -7.04 7.67
C ARG A 237 -10.02 -7.12 9.07
N MET A 238 -10.32 -5.98 9.67
CA MET A 238 -10.82 -5.92 11.06
C MET A 238 -12.35 -6.02 11.14
N GLY A 239 -13.03 -5.67 10.04
CA GLY A 239 -14.49 -5.60 9.98
C GLY A 239 -15.07 -4.42 10.75
N ALA A 240 -16.39 -4.31 10.68
CA ALA A 240 -17.14 -3.22 11.31
C ALA A 240 -16.87 -3.16 12.82
N TYR A 241 -16.60 -1.96 13.33
CA TYR A 241 -16.46 -1.71 14.76
C TYR A 241 -17.82 -1.81 15.46
N GLN A 242 -17.88 -2.58 16.54
CA GLN A 242 -19.06 -2.67 17.40
C GLN A 242 -18.67 -2.33 18.84
N PRO A 243 -19.08 -1.16 19.37
CA PRO A 243 -18.77 -0.77 20.74
C PRO A 243 -19.19 -1.86 21.74
N GLY A 244 -18.26 -2.29 22.59
CA GLY A 244 -18.50 -3.30 23.62
C GLY A 244 -18.51 -4.75 23.14
N GLN A 245 -18.21 -5.03 21.87
CA GLN A 245 -17.89 -6.38 21.39
C GLN A 245 -16.38 -6.50 21.14
N GLU A 246 -15.80 -7.57 21.66
CA GLU A 246 -14.38 -7.89 21.43
C GLU A 246 -14.25 -8.88 20.27
N GLY A 247 -13.30 -8.59 19.37
CA GLY A 247 -12.91 -9.49 18.28
C GLY A 247 -13.50 -9.11 16.92
N PRO A 248 -13.01 -9.75 15.85
CA PRO A 248 -13.36 -9.37 14.49
C PRO A 248 -14.83 -9.69 14.19
N ALA A 249 -15.55 -8.68 13.70
CA ALA A 249 -16.85 -8.90 13.08
C ALA A 249 -16.68 -9.67 11.76
N LYS A 250 -17.75 -10.30 11.26
CA LYS A 250 -17.74 -10.86 9.90
C LYS A 250 -17.45 -9.74 8.90
N SER A 251 -16.26 -9.78 8.28
CA SER A 251 -15.92 -8.92 7.16
C SER A 251 -16.76 -9.30 5.94
N SER A 252 -17.23 -8.31 5.21
CA SER A 252 -17.73 -8.53 3.85
C SER A 252 -16.56 -8.90 2.93
N ASP A 253 -16.79 -9.81 1.99
CA ASP A 253 -15.84 -10.08 0.91
C ASP A 253 -15.84 -8.88 -0.04
N LEU A 254 -14.82 -8.04 0.07
CA LEU A 254 -14.68 -6.82 -0.73
C LEU A 254 -13.83 -7.09 -1.99
N PRO A 255 -14.40 -6.98 -3.21
CA PRO A 255 -13.66 -7.22 -4.44
C PRO A 255 -12.63 -6.12 -4.68
N SER A 256 -11.43 -6.49 -5.13
CA SER A 256 -10.42 -5.55 -5.63
C SER A 256 -10.85 -4.91 -6.95
N TYR A 257 -10.18 -3.82 -7.37
CA TYR A 257 -10.35 -3.35 -8.76
C TYR A 257 -9.94 -4.42 -9.76
N LEU A 258 -8.88 -5.18 -9.47
CA LEU A 258 -8.44 -6.30 -10.29
C LEU A 258 -9.55 -7.35 -10.50
N SER A 259 -10.37 -7.62 -9.49
CA SER A 259 -11.53 -8.53 -9.57
C SER A 259 -12.65 -7.99 -10.47
N LEU A 260 -12.74 -6.67 -10.60
CA LEU A 260 -13.69 -5.99 -11.47
C LEU A 260 -13.12 -5.71 -12.86
N ASP A 261 -11.84 -6.02 -13.10
CA ASP A 261 -11.14 -5.62 -14.31
C ASP A 261 -11.54 -6.48 -15.50
N ARG A 262 -12.39 -5.91 -16.37
CA ARG A 262 -12.86 -6.49 -17.64
C ARG A 262 -11.96 -6.11 -18.82
N SER A 263 -11.34 -4.94 -18.74
CA SER A 263 -10.54 -4.35 -19.81
C SER A 263 -9.04 -4.60 -19.68
N GLY A 264 -8.54 -5.11 -18.55
CA GLY A 264 -7.11 -5.27 -18.30
C GLY A 264 -6.40 -3.94 -17.98
N ARG A 265 -7.15 -2.96 -17.44
CA ARG A 265 -6.69 -1.58 -17.17
C ARG A 265 -6.22 -1.35 -15.72
N VAL A 266 -6.31 -2.36 -14.87
CA VAL A 266 -5.88 -2.29 -13.47
C VAL A 266 -4.45 -2.79 -13.34
N VAL A 267 -3.65 -2.01 -12.62
CA VAL A 267 -2.31 -2.35 -12.17
C VAL A 267 -2.36 -2.41 -10.65
N ARG A 268 -2.51 -3.62 -10.11
CA ARG A 268 -2.57 -3.86 -8.67
C ARG A 268 -1.17 -4.01 -8.10
N LEU A 269 -0.87 -3.23 -7.07
CA LEU A 269 0.38 -3.27 -6.32
C LEU A 269 0.12 -3.86 -4.93
N ASP A 270 0.70 -5.03 -4.68
CA ASP A 270 0.66 -5.69 -3.39
C ASP A 270 2.06 -5.68 -2.74
N SER A 271 2.09 -5.73 -1.41
CA SER A 271 3.36 -5.78 -0.67
C SER A 271 3.30 -6.68 0.55
N VAL A 272 4.40 -7.39 0.81
CA VAL A 272 4.56 -8.14 2.06
C VAL A 272 4.88 -7.23 3.26
N SER A 273 4.99 -5.91 3.06
CA SER A 273 5.49 -4.97 4.08
C SER A 273 4.59 -4.86 5.30
N LYS A 274 3.28 -5.05 5.15
CA LYS A 274 2.28 -4.91 6.22
C LYS A 274 1.71 -6.23 6.69
N ILE A 275 1.98 -7.29 5.94
CA ILE A 275 1.51 -8.65 6.23
C ILE A 275 2.62 -9.59 6.68
N LEU A 276 3.89 -9.32 6.38
CA LEU A 276 5.03 -10.12 6.86
C LEU A 276 6.08 -9.21 7.52
N ALA A 277 6.85 -8.47 6.73
CA ALA A 277 7.87 -7.55 7.24
C ALA A 277 8.29 -6.51 6.20
N PRO A 278 8.38 -5.21 6.57
CA PRO A 278 8.78 -4.14 5.65
C PRO A 278 10.24 -4.24 5.19
N GLY A 279 11.11 -4.88 5.97
CA GLY A 279 12.53 -5.07 5.67
C GLY A 279 12.81 -6.08 4.56
N LEU A 280 11.83 -6.93 4.20
CA LEU A 280 11.97 -7.89 3.10
C LEU A 280 12.10 -7.19 1.74
N ARG A 281 11.66 -5.93 1.64
CA ARG A 281 11.64 -5.15 0.39
C ARG A 281 11.08 -5.97 -0.77
N ALA A 282 9.91 -6.57 -0.54
CA ALA A 282 9.26 -7.47 -1.48
C ALA A 282 7.78 -7.14 -1.61
N GLY A 283 7.23 -7.50 -2.75
CA GLY A 283 5.83 -7.35 -3.14
C GLY A 283 5.64 -8.01 -4.50
N TRP A 284 4.46 -7.81 -5.07
CA TRP A 284 4.17 -8.24 -6.42
C TRP A 284 3.25 -7.23 -7.09
N VAL A 285 3.33 -7.19 -8.42
CA VAL A 285 2.42 -6.45 -9.27
C VAL A 285 1.62 -7.43 -10.09
N THR A 286 0.31 -7.17 -10.20
CA THR A 286 -0.60 -7.94 -11.05
C THR A 286 -1.26 -7.01 -12.06
N ALA A 287 -1.14 -7.34 -13.34
CA ALA A 287 -1.69 -6.55 -14.44
C ALA A 287 -1.75 -7.39 -15.73
N ASN A 288 -2.27 -6.80 -16.81
CA ASN A 288 -2.14 -7.35 -18.16
C ASN A 288 -0.67 -7.67 -18.49
N ALA A 289 -0.42 -8.79 -19.18
CA ALA A 289 0.92 -9.29 -19.50
C ALA A 289 1.79 -8.25 -20.23
N GLN A 290 1.20 -7.43 -21.12
CA GLN A 290 1.92 -6.35 -21.80
C GLN A 290 2.48 -5.30 -20.82
N ILE A 291 1.77 -5.05 -19.71
CA ILE A 291 2.20 -4.14 -18.65
C ILE A 291 3.29 -4.82 -17.81
N ILE A 292 3.10 -6.09 -17.46
CA ILE A 292 4.09 -6.87 -16.69
C ILE A 292 5.43 -6.99 -17.44
N GLU A 293 5.42 -7.14 -18.76
CA GLU A 293 6.63 -7.10 -19.58
C GLU A 293 7.40 -5.77 -19.43
N LYS A 294 6.69 -4.63 -19.29
CA LYS A 294 7.32 -3.34 -19.01
C LYS A 294 7.89 -3.28 -17.60
N PHE A 295 7.16 -3.78 -16.60
CA PHE A 295 7.70 -3.89 -15.24
C PHE A 295 9.00 -4.69 -15.21
N ILE A 296 9.04 -5.84 -15.87
CA ILE A 296 10.25 -6.66 -15.98
C ILE A 296 11.36 -5.85 -16.65
N ALA A 297 11.08 -5.23 -17.81
CA ALA A 297 12.06 -4.42 -18.54
C ALA A 297 12.68 -3.29 -17.68
N TYR A 298 11.88 -2.56 -16.91
CA TYR A 298 12.38 -1.50 -16.02
C TYR A 298 13.20 -2.08 -14.87
N GLN A 299 12.71 -3.13 -14.22
CA GLN A 299 13.45 -3.78 -13.16
C GLN A 299 14.80 -4.31 -13.63
N GLU A 300 14.93 -4.81 -14.86
CA GLU A 300 16.19 -5.33 -15.39
C GLU A 300 17.36 -4.33 -15.35
N ILE A 301 17.09 -3.03 -15.35
CA ILE A 301 18.09 -1.96 -15.31
C ILE A 301 18.10 -1.14 -14.01
N THR A 302 17.13 -1.36 -13.12
CA THR A 302 17.04 -0.67 -11.83
C THR A 302 17.34 -1.64 -10.67
N THR A 303 16.33 -2.34 -10.16
CA THR A 303 16.43 -3.25 -9.02
C THR A 303 17.02 -4.61 -9.37
N VAL A 304 17.08 -4.93 -10.66
CA VAL A 304 17.44 -6.21 -11.28
C VAL A 304 16.46 -7.34 -10.95
N GLU A 305 16.14 -7.55 -9.68
CA GLU A 305 15.16 -8.49 -9.14
C GLU A 305 14.91 -8.19 -7.64
N VAL A 306 13.91 -8.84 -7.03
CA VAL A 306 13.81 -8.85 -5.57
C VAL A 306 15.01 -9.57 -4.98
N ASN A 307 15.63 -8.99 -3.94
CA ASN A 307 16.85 -9.54 -3.35
C ASN A 307 16.68 -11.02 -2.96
N GLY A 308 17.70 -11.80 -3.32
CA GLY A 308 17.80 -13.23 -3.12
C GLY A 308 17.45 -13.76 -1.72
N PRO A 309 18.08 -13.23 -0.66
CA PRO A 309 17.78 -13.64 0.72
C PRO A 309 16.30 -13.48 1.10
N SER A 310 15.66 -12.39 0.68
CA SER A 310 14.22 -12.19 0.93
C SER A 310 13.38 -13.19 0.16
N GLN A 311 13.73 -13.51 -1.09
CA GLN A 311 13.05 -14.59 -1.83
C GLN A 311 13.23 -15.95 -1.16
N LEU A 312 14.42 -16.28 -0.62
CA LEU A 312 14.65 -17.52 0.12
C LEU A 312 13.78 -17.61 1.39
N MET A 313 13.68 -16.50 2.12
CA MET A 313 12.86 -16.41 3.33
C MET A 313 11.36 -16.55 3.01
N LEU A 314 10.89 -15.85 1.96
CA LEU A 314 9.51 -15.98 1.48
C LEU A 314 9.21 -17.38 0.99
N TRP A 315 10.10 -17.98 0.20
CA TRP A 315 9.92 -19.36 -0.29
C TRP A 315 9.88 -20.35 0.88
N SER A 316 10.76 -20.17 1.87
CA SER A 316 10.74 -20.99 3.07
C SER A 316 9.40 -20.93 3.81
N LEU A 317 8.83 -19.73 4.00
CA LEU A 317 7.55 -19.58 4.68
C LEU A 317 6.39 -20.08 3.83
N LEU A 318 6.22 -19.50 2.63
CA LEU A 318 5.02 -19.64 1.80
C LEU A 318 4.92 -21.01 1.15
N GLU A 319 6.03 -21.60 0.72
CA GLU A 319 6.03 -22.85 -0.07
C GLU A 319 6.42 -24.06 0.78
N ARG A 320 7.39 -23.94 1.69
CA ARG A 320 7.87 -25.09 2.48
C ARG A 320 7.12 -25.31 3.78
N THR A 321 6.53 -24.27 4.37
CA THR A 321 5.94 -24.37 5.72
C THR A 321 4.45 -24.10 5.73
N TRP A 322 3.98 -23.00 5.13
CA TRP A 322 2.60 -22.56 5.27
C TRP A 322 1.69 -23.09 4.16
N GLY A 323 2.14 -23.07 2.92
CA GLY A 323 1.24 -23.17 1.77
C GLY A 323 0.19 -22.05 1.77
N HIS A 324 -0.78 -22.15 0.86
CA HIS A 324 -1.89 -21.19 0.79
C HIS A 324 -2.74 -21.18 2.05
N GLN A 325 -3.00 -22.35 2.64
CA GLN A 325 -3.82 -22.46 3.85
C GLN A 325 -3.16 -21.81 5.06
N GLY A 326 -1.86 -22.07 5.29
CA GLY A 326 -1.13 -21.45 6.38
C GLY A 326 -1.00 -19.94 6.17
N PHE A 327 -0.81 -19.49 4.93
CA PHE A 327 -0.78 -18.06 4.63
C PHE A 327 -2.13 -17.39 4.92
N ALA A 328 -3.26 -18.00 4.52
CA ALA A 328 -4.58 -17.50 4.88
C ALA A 328 -4.78 -17.44 6.41
N SER A 329 -4.42 -18.49 7.14
CA SER A 329 -4.49 -18.50 8.61
C SER A 329 -3.60 -17.43 9.27
N TRP A 330 -2.45 -17.13 8.67
CA TRP A 330 -1.61 -16.01 9.11
C TRP A 330 -2.29 -14.65 8.89
N LEU A 331 -2.91 -14.44 7.73
CA LEU A 331 -3.64 -13.21 7.41
C LEU A 331 -4.83 -12.99 8.35
N ASP A 332 -5.55 -14.06 8.72
CA ASP A 332 -6.61 -14.01 9.73
C ASP A 332 -6.05 -13.65 11.12
N HIS A 333 -4.93 -14.27 11.50
CA HIS A 333 -4.26 -13.99 12.78
C HIS A 333 -3.84 -12.52 12.90
N ILE A 334 -3.15 -11.97 11.89
CA ILE A 334 -2.74 -10.56 11.93
C ILE A 334 -3.96 -9.63 11.89
N SER A 335 -5.00 -9.97 11.12
CA SER A 335 -6.24 -9.18 11.08
C SER A 335 -6.91 -9.09 12.45
N SER A 336 -7.00 -10.22 13.17
CA SER A 336 -7.51 -10.24 14.54
C SER A 336 -6.64 -9.39 15.48
N ALA A 337 -5.32 -9.46 15.37
CA ALA A 337 -4.42 -8.66 16.20
C ALA A 337 -4.57 -7.15 15.93
N TYR A 338 -4.74 -6.75 14.66
CA TYR A 338 -5.03 -5.37 14.29
C TYR A 338 -6.42 -4.92 14.77
N CYS A 339 -7.43 -5.80 14.75
CA CYS A 339 -8.76 -5.51 15.28
C CYS A 339 -8.69 -5.14 16.76
N THR A 340 -8.04 -5.96 17.59
CA THR A 340 -7.85 -5.68 19.02
C THR A 340 -7.17 -4.32 19.26
N ARG A 341 -6.19 -3.97 18.42
CA ARG A 341 -5.46 -2.70 18.53
C ARG A 341 -6.31 -1.51 18.06
N ARG A 342 -7.10 -1.67 17.01
CA ARG A 342 -8.08 -0.69 16.53
C ARG A 342 -9.11 -0.41 17.63
N ASP A 343 -9.67 -1.45 18.23
CA ASP A 343 -10.69 -1.34 19.28
C ASP A 343 -10.13 -0.62 20.52
N ALA A 344 -8.91 -0.98 20.95
CA ALA A 344 -8.23 -0.33 22.06
C ALA A 344 -7.95 1.16 21.79
N LEU A 345 -7.51 1.51 20.56
CA LEU A 345 -7.28 2.91 20.18
C LEU A 345 -8.59 3.70 20.20
N LEU A 346 -9.68 3.14 19.65
CA LEU A 346 -10.99 3.80 19.63
C LEU A 346 -11.54 4.01 21.04
N HIS A 347 -11.38 3.02 21.93
CA HIS A 347 -11.76 3.15 23.33
C HIS A 347 -11.01 4.31 24.01
N ALA A 348 -9.68 4.38 23.83
CA ALA A 348 -8.87 5.47 24.36
C ALA A 348 -9.27 6.84 23.77
N CYS A 349 -9.63 6.89 22.47
CA CYS A 349 -10.14 8.12 21.85
C CYS A 349 -11.45 8.57 22.52
N ASP A 350 -12.37 7.64 22.81
CA ASP A 350 -13.63 7.91 23.49
C ASP A 350 -13.46 8.45 24.91
N GLN A 351 -12.45 7.96 25.65
CA GLN A 351 -12.17 8.43 27.01
C GLN A 351 -11.49 9.80 27.04
N HIS A 352 -10.57 10.06 26.10
CA HIS A 352 -9.58 11.14 26.26
C HIS A 352 -9.71 12.29 25.28
N LEU A 353 -10.36 12.12 24.12
CA LEU A 353 -10.49 13.20 23.13
C LEU A 353 -11.77 14.03 23.36
N PRO A 354 -11.71 15.37 23.23
CA PRO A 354 -12.90 16.21 23.37
C PRO A 354 -13.86 15.98 22.19
N ARG A 355 -14.91 15.17 22.40
CA ARG A 355 -15.90 14.77 21.37
C ARG A 355 -16.67 15.92 20.74
N ASP A 356 -16.71 17.09 21.37
CA ASP A 356 -17.29 18.29 20.79
C ASP A 356 -16.38 18.93 19.72
N ILE A 357 -15.09 18.64 19.72
CA ILE A 357 -14.10 19.15 18.75
C ILE A 357 -13.68 18.04 17.79
N CYS A 358 -13.45 16.85 18.31
CA CYS A 358 -12.83 15.73 17.62
C CYS A 358 -13.86 14.73 17.09
N THR A 359 -13.75 14.39 15.81
CA THR A 359 -14.54 13.34 15.15
C THR A 359 -13.64 12.37 14.41
N TRP A 360 -14.07 11.12 14.30
CA TRP A 360 -13.36 10.06 13.59
C TRP A 360 -14.35 8.96 13.19
N ASP A 361 -14.04 8.25 12.12
CA ASP A 361 -14.77 7.06 11.69
C ASP A 361 -13.95 5.80 12.02
N PRO A 362 -14.54 4.77 12.65
CA PRO A 362 -13.86 3.51 12.90
C PRO A 362 -13.41 2.85 11.58
N PRO A 363 -12.11 2.60 11.38
CA PRO A 363 -11.64 1.93 10.17
C PRO A 363 -11.99 0.45 10.22
N GLU A 364 -12.46 -0.10 9.10
CA GLU A 364 -12.72 -1.54 8.94
C GLU A 364 -11.49 -2.30 8.42
N TYR A 365 -10.57 -1.59 7.78
CA TYR A 365 -9.34 -2.12 7.20
C TYR A 365 -8.12 -1.26 7.55
N GLY A 366 -6.95 -1.87 7.45
CA GLY A 366 -5.69 -1.16 7.54
C GLY A 366 -5.24 -0.87 8.97
N MET A 367 -4.56 0.28 9.14
CA MET A 367 -3.77 0.54 10.35
C MET A 367 -3.75 2.02 10.78
N PHE A 368 -4.69 2.81 10.26
CA PHE A 368 -4.78 4.25 10.48
C PHE A 368 -6.17 4.67 10.93
N LEU A 369 -6.22 5.70 11.78
CA LEU A 369 -7.42 6.41 12.17
C LEU A 369 -7.25 7.87 11.77
N TRP A 370 -8.26 8.43 11.12
CA TRP A 370 -8.28 9.83 10.70
C TRP A 370 -9.08 10.67 11.68
N LEU A 371 -8.36 11.52 12.41
CA LEU A 371 -8.92 12.41 13.41
C LEU A 371 -9.17 13.78 12.77
N ARG A 372 -10.42 14.20 12.74
CA ARG A 372 -10.86 15.53 12.24
C ARG A 372 -11.23 16.42 13.41
N LEU A 373 -10.72 17.64 13.41
CA LEU A 373 -11.04 18.65 14.41
C LEU A 373 -11.93 19.72 13.78
N ASN A 374 -12.98 20.10 14.49
CA ASN A 374 -13.83 21.23 14.11
C ASN A 374 -13.11 22.55 14.40
N TRP A 375 -12.34 23.04 13.43
CA TRP A 375 -11.57 24.28 13.54
C TRP A 375 -12.44 25.53 13.73
N GLU A 376 -13.72 25.52 13.30
CA GLU A 376 -14.63 26.66 13.49
C GLU A 376 -14.88 26.97 14.98
N LYS A 377 -14.69 25.97 15.85
CA LYS A 377 -14.79 26.15 17.32
C LYS A 377 -13.57 26.83 17.93
N HIS A 378 -12.45 26.91 17.20
CA HIS A 378 -11.22 27.48 17.71
C HIS A 378 -11.31 29.02 17.78
N PRO A 379 -10.87 29.67 18.87
CA PRO A 379 -11.04 31.12 19.07
C PRO A 379 -10.51 32.01 17.93
N LEU A 380 -9.47 31.58 17.21
CA LEU A 380 -8.90 32.34 16.09
C LEU A 380 -9.82 32.42 14.86
N PHE A 381 -10.80 31.52 14.71
CA PHE A 381 -11.69 31.48 13.53
C PHE A 381 -13.07 32.10 13.79
N LYS A 382 -13.23 32.84 14.89
CA LYS A 382 -14.47 33.57 15.20
C LYS A 382 -14.66 34.83 14.35
N ILE A 383 -13.58 35.33 13.76
CA ILE A 383 -13.59 36.46 12.85
C ILE A 383 -13.49 35.89 11.44
N GLU A 384 -14.31 36.41 10.53
CA GLU A 384 -14.24 36.04 9.13
C GLU A 384 -12.93 36.54 8.54
N VAL A 385 -12.10 35.59 8.08
CA VAL A 385 -10.83 35.83 7.41
C VAL A 385 -10.91 35.35 5.97
N GLU A 386 -10.10 35.93 5.10
CA GLU A 386 -9.96 35.48 3.72
C GLU A 386 -9.47 34.02 3.66
N GLU A 387 -9.77 33.33 2.56
CA GLU A 387 -9.46 31.90 2.41
C GLU A 387 -7.96 31.60 2.57
N ALA A 388 -7.09 32.42 1.97
CA ALA A 388 -5.64 32.24 2.08
C ALA A 388 -5.15 32.37 3.54
N GLU A 389 -5.63 33.39 4.26
CA GLU A 389 -5.31 33.58 5.68
C GLU A 389 -5.85 32.43 6.54
N ARG A 390 -7.01 31.87 6.19
CA ARG A 390 -7.58 30.69 6.86
C ARG A 390 -6.68 29.47 6.71
N GLU A 391 -6.19 29.19 5.51
CA GLU A 391 -5.31 28.05 5.23
C GLU A 391 -3.98 28.18 6.01
N ASP A 392 -3.41 29.39 6.07
CA ASP A 392 -2.21 29.67 6.86
C ASP A 392 -2.48 29.43 8.36
N LEU A 393 -3.60 29.96 8.88
CA LEU A 393 -4.01 29.74 10.27
C LEU A 393 -4.27 28.27 10.61
N LEU A 394 -4.91 27.51 9.71
CA LEU A 394 -5.11 26.07 9.89
C LEU A 394 -3.77 25.32 10.00
N SER A 395 -2.81 25.69 9.17
CA SER A 395 -1.46 25.12 9.19
C SER A 395 -0.73 25.42 10.50
N GLU A 396 -0.82 26.67 10.98
CA GLU A 396 -0.22 27.07 12.25
C GLU A 396 -0.86 26.38 13.46
N VAL A 397 -2.19 26.29 13.49
CA VAL A 397 -2.93 25.58 14.55
C VAL A 397 -2.54 24.10 14.58
N ALA A 398 -2.48 23.46 13.40
CA ALA A 398 -2.04 22.07 13.29
C ALA A 398 -0.61 21.87 13.82
N GLU A 399 0.28 22.82 13.53
CA GLU A 399 1.67 22.80 14.02
C GLU A 399 1.74 22.93 15.54
N ARG A 400 0.99 23.85 16.15
CA ARG A 400 0.96 24.04 17.61
C ARG A 400 0.41 22.82 18.33
N ILE A 401 -0.69 22.24 17.85
CA ILE A 401 -1.25 20.99 18.41
C ILE A 401 -0.21 19.87 18.30
N ASN A 402 0.44 19.72 17.15
CA ASN A 402 1.45 18.68 16.95
C ASN A 402 2.65 18.84 17.89
N ASN A 403 3.15 20.06 18.07
CA ASN A 403 4.30 20.33 18.93
C ASN A 403 3.95 20.11 20.41
N ASN A 404 2.78 20.59 20.86
CA ASN A 404 2.29 20.33 22.22
C ASN A 404 2.06 18.83 22.46
N ALA A 405 1.54 18.09 21.47
CA ALA A 405 1.37 16.65 21.56
C ALA A 405 2.72 15.93 21.74
N ILE A 406 3.75 16.34 20.99
CA ILE A 406 5.12 15.79 21.11
C ILE A 406 5.70 16.12 22.49
N GLU A 407 5.54 17.35 22.98
CA GLU A 407 5.99 17.75 24.33
C GLU A 407 5.28 16.93 25.43
N ASN A 408 4.01 16.58 25.22
CA ASN A 408 3.23 15.71 26.09
C ASN A 408 3.54 14.21 25.91
N GLY A 409 4.44 13.85 25.00
CA GLY A 409 4.95 12.49 24.81
C GLY A 409 4.21 11.64 23.80
N VAL A 410 3.43 12.23 22.88
CA VAL A 410 2.75 11.51 21.79
C VAL A 410 3.06 12.11 20.43
N GLN A 411 3.40 11.27 19.45
CA GLN A 411 3.59 11.68 18.07
C GLN A 411 2.38 11.30 17.22
N VAL A 412 1.82 12.28 16.50
CA VAL A 412 0.82 12.10 15.46
C VAL A 412 1.33 12.64 14.12
N THR A 413 0.61 12.44 13.03
CA THR A 413 0.99 13.01 11.73
C THR A 413 -0.06 14.04 11.27
N LYS A 414 0.35 15.29 11.06
CA LYS A 414 -0.52 16.35 10.53
C LYS A 414 -1.13 15.97 9.18
N GLY A 415 -2.40 16.26 8.99
CA GLY A 415 -3.15 15.95 7.77
C GLY A 415 -2.59 16.62 6.51
N LEU A 416 -2.06 17.84 6.65
CA LEU A 416 -1.43 18.62 5.58
C LEU A 416 -0.35 17.84 4.82
N LEU A 417 0.40 16.98 5.51
CA LEU A 417 1.47 16.19 4.87
C LEU A 417 0.95 15.17 3.84
N PHE A 418 -0.36 14.91 3.84
CA PHE A 418 -1.03 14.00 2.93
C PHE A 418 -1.81 14.71 1.83
N ALA A 419 -1.95 16.04 1.90
CA ALA A 419 -2.73 16.79 0.92
C ALA A 419 -2.02 16.81 -0.44
N SER A 420 -2.72 16.35 -1.48
CA SER A 420 -2.17 16.24 -2.84
C SER A 420 -1.72 17.59 -3.43
N ASN A 421 -2.34 18.69 -2.99
CA ASN A 421 -2.02 20.06 -3.37
C ASN A 421 -1.19 20.84 -2.33
N GLN A 422 -0.74 20.19 -1.25
CA GLN A 422 0.00 20.82 -0.15
C GLN A 422 -0.75 21.98 0.54
N SER A 423 -2.10 21.95 0.54
CA SER A 423 -2.95 22.89 1.28
C SER A 423 -3.79 22.14 2.33
N PRO A 424 -4.15 22.77 3.47
CA PRO A 424 -5.09 22.20 4.43
C PRO A 424 -6.47 21.83 3.86
N ASN A 425 -6.89 22.51 2.79
CA ASN A 425 -8.18 22.30 2.11
C ASN A 425 -9.38 22.53 3.03
N GLY A 426 -9.30 23.56 3.88
CA GLY A 426 -10.34 23.91 4.83
C GLY A 426 -10.54 22.88 5.94
N GLU A 427 -9.55 22.03 6.22
CA GLU A 427 -9.65 20.98 7.22
C GLU A 427 -8.47 20.98 8.22
N LEU A 428 -8.76 20.59 9.47
CA LEU A 428 -7.78 20.42 10.53
C LEU A 428 -7.77 18.96 10.98
N GLN A 429 -6.71 18.23 10.65
CA GLN A 429 -6.70 16.77 10.74
C GLN A 429 -5.38 16.19 11.20
N PHE A 430 -5.45 15.00 11.79
CA PHE A 430 -4.30 14.20 12.16
C PHE A 430 -4.53 12.73 11.80
N ARG A 431 -3.49 12.07 11.27
CA ARG A 431 -3.45 10.61 11.16
C ARG A 431 -2.85 10.03 12.42
N LEU A 432 -3.59 9.12 13.02
CA LEU A 432 -3.11 8.25 14.10
C LEU A 432 -2.85 6.86 13.52
N THR A 433 -1.91 6.11 14.09
CA THR A 433 -1.74 4.69 13.76
C THR A 433 -1.83 3.83 15.01
N PHE A 434 -2.49 2.69 14.87
CA PHE A 434 -2.54 1.65 15.89
C PHE A 434 -1.57 0.50 15.60
N ALA A 435 -0.57 0.66 14.72
CA ALA A 435 0.41 -0.41 14.41
C ALA A 435 1.71 -0.35 15.22
N ALA A 436 2.16 0.86 15.58
CA ALA A 436 3.54 1.08 16.03
C ALA A 436 3.73 0.91 17.55
N ALA A 437 2.94 1.62 18.36
CA ALA A 437 3.07 1.60 19.82
C ALA A 437 2.29 0.43 20.44
N PRO A 438 2.76 -0.21 21.52
CA PRO A 438 1.98 -1.21 22.24
C PRO A 438 0.59 -0.69 22.67
N ALA A 439 -0.42 -1.56 22.69
CA ALA A 439 -1.81 -1.14 22.93
C ALA A 439 -2.02 -0.54 24.33
N GLU A 440 -1.25 -1.01 25.32
CA GLU A 440 -1.24 -0.49 26.68
C GLU A 440 -0.79 0.98 26.78
N GLN A 441 -0.18 1.54 25.74
CA GLN A 441 0.23 2.95 25.70
C GLN A 441 -0.82 3.86 25.08
N PHE A 442 -1.90 3.33 24.49
CA PHE A 442 -2.90 4.15 23.79
C PHE A 442 -3.64 5.11 24.72
N GLU A 443 -4.00 4.69 25.94
CA GLU A 443 -4.64 5.55 26.94
C GLU A 443 -3.78 6.79 27.24
N GLN A 444 -2.49 6.58 27.55
CA GLN A 444 -1.55 7.67 27.82
C GLN A 444 -1.37 8.57 26.58
N ALA A 445 -1.23 7.98 25.40
CA ALA A 445 -1.04 8.70 24.15
C ALA A 445 -2.25 9.58 23.80
N LEU A 446 -3.47 9.06 23.96
CA LEU A 446 -4.68 9.82 23.65
C LEU A 446 -5.01 10.85 24.72
N ASN A 447 -4.64 10.62 25.99
CA ASN A 447 -4.67 11.66 27.02
C ASN A 447 -3.76 12.83 26.64
N ALA A 448 -2.49 12.57 26.29
CA ALA A 448 -1.53 13.58 25.87
C ALA A 448 -1.98 14.39 24.65
N LEU A 449 -2.58 13.72 23.65
CA LEU A 449 -3.15 14.38 22.47
C LEU A 449 -4.39 15.20 22.83
N GLY A 450 -5.27 14.65 23.66
CA GLY A 450 -6.47 15.35 24.14
C GLY A 450 -6.12 16.63 24.91
N ASP A 451 -5.07 16.60 25.74
CA ASP A 451 -4.55 17.76 26.46
C ASP A 451 -4.02 18.84 25.51
N ALA A 452 -3.25 18.44 24.49
CA ALA A 452 -2.75 19.36 23.47
C ALA A 452 -3.89 20.05 22.70
N VAL A 453 -4.93 19.30 22.31
CA VAL A 453 -6.12 19.86 21.64
C VAL A 453 -6.87 20.82 22.56
N ARG A 454 -7.11 20.45 23.82
CA ARG A 454 -7.82 21.30 24.77
C ARG A 454 -7.07 22.59 25.07
N GLN A 455 -5.76 22.52 25.24
CA GLN A 455 -4.91 23.68 25.44
C GLN A 455 -5.00 24.65 24.26
N GLU A 456 -4.89 24.16 23.03
CA GLU A 456 -4.99 24.98 21.82
C GLU A 456 -6.37 25.64 21.71
N PHE A 457 -7.44 24.90 21.97
CA PHE A 457 -8.82 25.42 21.88
C PHE A 457 -9.26 26.23 23.12
N GLY A 458 -8.37 26.46 24.10
CA GLY A 458 -8.63 27.29 25.29
C GLY A 458 -9.45 26.62 26.39
N PHE A 459 -9.56 25.30 26.38
CA PHE A 459 -10.12 24.52 27.48
C PHE A 459 -9.06 24.38 28.58
N ILE A 460 -9.05 25.31 29.53
CA ILE A 460 -8.22 25.18 30.73
C ILE A 460 -8.86 24.10 31.61
N TYR A 461 -8.22 22.94 31.71
CA TYR A 461 -8.53 22.00 32.79
C TYR A 461 -8.26 22.67 34.13
N LYS A 462 -9.32 22.86 34.92
CA LYS A 462 -9.22 23.25 36.32
C LYS A 462 -9.05 22.01 37.19
#